data_AF-A0A173U514-F1
#
_entry.id   AF-A0A173U514-F1
#
_cell.length_a   1.000
_cell.length_b   1.000
_cell.length_c   1.000
_cell.angle_alpha   90.00
_cell.angle_beta   90.00
_cell.angle_gamma   90.00
#
_symmetry.space_group_name_H-M   'P 1'
#
loop_
_entity.id
_entity.type
_entity.pdbx_description
1 polymer ?
#
loop_
_entity_poly.entity_id
_entity_poly.type
_entity_poly.pdbx_seq_one_letter_code
_entity_poly.pdbx_strand_id
1 'polypeptide(L)'
;MENPGCQRSRMNWNFADILLSSHPKKMDAKDAINLYKSRDVSEKVFQADKSYLGNHCLRVAPEEAASNKIFIGFLALIIRCRIYIALKEKELAKKPNYLTVPAAIRELEKIEPTRQLDKVYRLDHAVTKTQKVILSAFGMDWNHVKYRVENISKILKI
;
A
#
# COMPACT_ATOMS: atom_id res chain seq x y z
N MET A 1 6.20 31.65 59.87
CA MET A 1 6.52 30.61 58.87
C MET A 1 5.36 30.58 57.88
N GLU A 2 5.44 31.41 56.85
CA GLU A 2 4.43 31.47 55.79
C GLU A 2 4.86 30.54 54.65
N ASN A 3 3.93 29.70 54.20
CA ASN A 3 4.10 28.74 53.13
C ASN A 3 4.18 29.49 51.78
N PRO A 4 5.26 29.38 50.99
CA PRO A 4 5.31 30.03 49.69
C PRO A 4 4.36 29.29 48.74
N GLY A 5 3.31 30.01 48.31
CA GLY A 5 2.29 29.49 47.40
C GLY A 5 2.88 28.90 46.13
N CYS A 6 2.36 27.74 45.74
CA CYS A 6 2.66 27.06 44.48
C CYS A 6 2.27 27.95 43.30
N GLN A 7 3.25 28.67 42.75
CA GLN A 7 3.12 29.41 41.51
C GLN A 7 3.00 28.42 40.35
N ARG A 8 1.77 28.08 39.95
CA ARG A 8 1.51 27.37 38.69
C ARG A 8 1.88 28.31 37.53
N SER A 9 3.14 28.26 37.12
CA SER A 9 3.56 28.77 35.83
C SER A 9 2.71 28.10 34.76
N ARG A 10 1.80 28.88 34.16
CA ARG A 10 0.99 28.43 33.03
C ARG A 10 1.94 28.40 31.83
N MET A 11 2.60 27.26 31.61
CA MET A 11 3.46 27.09 30.44
C MET A 11 2.63 27.34 29.18
N ASN A 12 2.95 28.44 28.50
CA ASN A 12 2.27 28.88 27.30
C ASN A 12 2.89 28.12 26.12
N TRP A 13 2.58 26.83 26.01
CA TRP A 13 3.02 26.01 24.89
C TRP A 13 2.20 26.41 23.66
N ASN A 14 2.82 27.13 22.72
CA ASN A 14 2.21 27.25 21.40
C ASN A 14 2.22 25.87 20.74
N PHE A 15 1.21 25.57 19.91
CA PHE A 15 1.10 24.29 19.21
C PHE A 15 2.36 23.97 18.35
N ALA A 16 3.09 25.01 17.94
CA ALA A 16 4.39 24.91 17.28
C ALA A 16 5.49 24.35 18.19
N ASP A 17 5.52 24.71 19.48
CA ASP A 17 6.55 24.28 20.44
C ASP A 17 6.42 22.79 20.79
N ILE A 18 5.18 22.27 20.82
CA ILE A 18 4.91 20.84 21.04
C ILE A 18 5.42 20.02 19.85
N LEU A 19 5.24 20.51 18.62
CA LEU A 19 5.65 19.85 17.38
C LEU A 19 7.17 19.92 17.12
N LEU A 20 7.87 20.92 17.66
CA LEU A 20 9.30 21.14 17.46
C LEU A 20 10.20 20.41 18.46
N SER A 21 9.66 19.80 19.51
CA SER A 21 10.46 19.20 20.61
C SER A 21 11.41 18.07 20.18
N SER A 22 11.21 17.47 19.00
CA SER A 22 11.97 16.32 18.50
C SER A 22 12.73 16.58 17.18
N HIS A 23 12.65 17.78 16.60
CA HIS A 23 13.26 18.08 15.30
C HIS A 23 14.48 19.02 15.43
N PRO A 24 15.68 18.61 14.96
CA PRO A 24 16.93 19.35 15.19
C PRO A 24 17.09 20.64 14.37
N LYS A 25 16.09 21.04 13.55
CA LYS A 25 16.13 22.26 12.73
C LYS A 25 14.88 23.11 12.94
N LYS A 26 15.08 24.44 12.94
CA LYS A 26 13.98 25.41 12.81
C LYS A 26 13.25 25.12 11.49
N MET A 27 12.00 24.71 11.58
CA MET A 27 11.20 24.26 10.44
C MET A 27 10.36 25.41 9.89
N ASP A 28 10.30 25.55 8.57
CA ASP A 28 9.44 26.54 7.93
C ASP A 28 7.96 26.17 8.12
N ALA A 29 7.08 27.18 8.16
CA ALA A 29 5.64 26.97 8.35
C ALA A 29 5.04 26.07 7.25
N LYS A 30 5.56 26.15 6.02
CA LYS A 30 5.14 25.28 4.91
C LYS A 30 5.54 23.83 5.15
N ASP A 31 6.74 23.60 5.67
CA ASP A 31 7.24 22.25 5.97
C ASP A 31 6.47 21.61 7.12
N ALA A 32 6.14 22.39 8.16
CA ALA A 32 5.28 21.94 9.25
C ALA A 32 3.88 21.50 8.75
N ILE A 33 3.29 22.28 7.84
CA ILE A 33 1.99 21.95 7.23
C ILE A 33 2.10 20.68 6.37
N ASN A 34 3.17 20.53 5.59
CA ASN A 34 3.37 19.36 4.74
C ASN A 34 3.57 18.08 5.55
N LEU A 35 4.29 18.14 6.67
CA LEU A 35 4.42 17.02 7.60
C LEU A 35 3.08 16.65 8.24
N TYR A 36 2.28 17.64 8.62
CA TYR A 36 0.95 17.37 9.16
C TYR A 36 0.05 16.69 8.12
N LYS A 37 0.09 17.16 6.87
CA LYS A 37 -0.64 16.56 5.74
C LYS A 37 -0.17 15.13 5.44
N SER A 38 1.13 14.87 5.47
CA SER A 38 1.65 13.52 5.22
C SER A 38 1.23 12.52 6.30
N ARG A 39 1.11 12.97 7.55
CA ARG A 39 0.57 12.18 8.66
C ARG A 39 -0.90 11.81 8.43
N ASP A 40 -1.76 12.78 8.12
CA ASP A 40 -3.19 12.55 7.83
C ASP A 40 -3.40 11.59 6.65
N VAL A 41 -2.61 11.75 5.58
CA VAL A 41 -2.64 10.83 4.43
C VAL A 41 -2.27 9.41 4.86
N SER A 42 -1.23 9.26 5.69
CA SER A 42 -0.82 7.94 6.20
C SER A 42 -1.93 7.30 7.03
N GLU A 43 -2.57 8.06 7.93
CA GLU A 43 -3.66 7.57 8.77
C GLU A 43 -4.88 7.11 7.94
N LYS A 44 -5.30 7.90 6.95
CA LYS A 44 -6.38 7.53 6.01
C LYS A 44 -6.05 6.27 5.22
N VAL A 45 -4.80 6.12 4.79
CA VAL A 45 -4.28 4.94 4.08
C VAL A 45 -4.35 3.72 5.00
N PHE A 46 -3.89 3.81 6.25
CA PHE A 46 -4.00 2.73 7.23
C PHE A 46 -5.45 2.37 7.56
N GLN A 47 -6.33 3.36 7.67
CA GLN A 47 -7.75 3.14 7.92
C GLN A 47 -8.41 2.41 6.76
N ALA A 48 -8.17 2.85 5.52
CA ALA A 48 -8.65 2.18 4.32
C ALA A 48 -8.17 0.72 4.29
N ASP A 49 -6.93 0.46 4.67
CA ASP A 49 -6.36 -0.90 4.65
C ASP A 49 -6.94 -1.84 5.69
N LYS A 50 -7.29 -1.32 6.86
CA LYS A 50 -8.05 -2.11 7.85
C LYS A 50 -9.37 -2.59 7.27
N SER A 51 -10.03 -1.77 6.46
CA SER A 51 -11.26 -2.14 5.76
C SER A 51 -10.99 -3.10 4.60
N TYR A 52 -10.04 -2.80 3.71
CA TYR A 52 -9.74 -3.62 2.54
C TYR A 52 -9.21 -5.02 2.89
N LEU A 53 -8.34 -5.13 3.91
CA LEU A 53 -7.74 -6.40 4.33
C LEU A 53 -8.57 -7.14 5.39
N GLY A 54 -9.70 -6.59 5.83
CA GLY A 54 -10.51 -7.18 6.89
C GLY A 54 -9.84 -7.18 8.27
N ASN A 55 -8.81 -6.35 8.46
CA ASN A 55 -8.03 -6.24 9.70
C ASN A 55 -8.65 -5.31 10.75
N HIS A 56 -9.90 -4.87 10.55
CA HIS A 56 -10.66 -4.11 11.54
C HIS A 56 -10.92 -4.91 12.83
N CYS A 57 -10.88 -6.25 12.78
CA CYS A 57 -11.02 -7.12 13.95
C CYS A 57 -10.08 -8.33 13.86
N LEU A 58 -9.52 -8.72 15.01
CA LEU A 58 -8.58 -9.84 15.11
C LEU A 58 -9.31 -11.19 15.03
N ARG A 59 -10.47 -11.36 15.70
CA ARG A 59 -11.37 -12.55 15.67
C ARG A 59 -10.64 -13.90 15.62
N VAL A 60 -9.60 -14.06 16.44
CA VAL A 60 -8.88 -15.32 16.63
C VAL A 60 -8.71 -15.53 18.13
N ALA A 61 -8.84 -16.79 18.58
CA ALA A 61 -8.74 -17.14 19.99
C ALA A 61 -7.29 -17.33 20.48
N PRO A 62 -6.40 -18.07 19.78
CA PRO A 62 -5.03 -18.24 20.23
C PRO A 62 -4.15 -17.05 19.85
N GLU A 63 -3.21 -16.71 20.73
CA GLU A 63 -2.23 -15.63 20.55
C GLU A 63 -1.35 -15.85 19.30
N GLU A 64 -0.98 -17.09 19.02
CA GLU A 64 -0.19 -17.45 17.83
C GLU A 64 -0.94 -17.10 16.53
N ALA A 65 -2.24 -17.40 16.44
CA ALA A 65 -3.04 -17.04 15.27
C ALA A 65 -3.22 -15.52 15.13
N ALA A 66 -3.27 -14.79 16.26
CA ALA A 66 -3.28 -13.33 16.26
C ALA A 66 -2.00 -12.76 15.67
N SER A 67 -0.84 -13.24 16.14
CA SER A 67 0.46 -12.83 15.64
C SER A 67 0.59 -13.11 14.13
N ASN A 68 0.22 -14.31 13.69
CA ASN A 68 0.24 -14.68 12.28
C ASN A 68 -0.66 -13.80 11.41
N LYS A 69 -1.87 -13.46 11.90
CA LYS A 69 -2.78 -12.57 11.18
C LYS A 69 -2.21 -11.15 11.04
N ILE A 70 -1.61 -10.61 12.10
CA ILE A 70 -0.93 -9.31 12.07
C ILE A 70 0.24 -9.34 11.08
N PHE A 71 1.04 -10.40 11.10
CA PHE A 71 2.18 -10.58 10.21
C PHE A 71 1.77 -10.60 8.73
N ILE A 72 0.76 -11.41 8.36
CA ILE A 72 0.23 -11.45 7.00
C ILE A 72 -0.36 -10.10 6.60
N GLY A 73 -1.07 -9.42 7.51
CA GLY A 73 -1.60 -8.08 7.29
C GLY A 73 -0.50 -7.05 7.00
N PHE A 74 0.63 -7.14 7.69
CA PHE A 74 1.79 -6.28 7.46
C PHE A 74 2.45 -6.53 6.09
N LEU A 75 2.60 -7.79 5.69
CA LEU A 75 3.10 -8.13 4.35
C LEU A 75 2.16 -7.61 3.25
N ALA A 76 0.86 -7.81 3.41
CA ALA A 76 -0.15 -7.30 2.47
C ALA A 76 -0.08 -5.77 2.35
N LEU A 77 0.12 -5.06 3.46
CA LEU A 77 0.31 -3.62 3.47
C LEU A 77 1.55 -3.17 2.69
N ILE A 78 2.70 -3.82 2.90
CA ILE A 78 3.94 -3.51 2.17
C ILE A 78 3.73 -3.66 0.66
N ILE A 79 3.14 -4.79 0.24
CA ILE A 79 2.88 -5.07 -1.18
C ILE A 79 1.95 -4.01 -1.76
N ARG A 80 0.87 -3.67 -1.06
CA ARG A 80 -0.09 -2.65 -1.49
C ARG A 80 0.55 -1.27 -1.62
N CYS A 81 1.43 -0.89 -0.69
CA CYS A 81 2.20 0.36 -0.76
C CYS A 81 3.12 0.39 -1.98
N ARG A 82 3.81 -0.72 -2.28
CA ARG A 82 4.65 -0.81 -3.48
C ARG A 82 3.84 -0.68 -4.77
N ILE A 83 2.69 -1.35 -4.83
CA ILE A 83 1.76 -1.23 -5.96
C ILE A 83 1.28 0.21 -6.11
N TYR A 84 0.90 0.87 -5.01
CA TYR A 84 0.46 2.26 -5.03
C TYR A 84 1.53 3.20 -5.59
N ILE A 85 2.78 3.07 -5.14
CA ILE A 85 3.88 3.90 -5.63
C ILE A 85 4.09 3.69 -7.14
N ALA A 86 4.16 2.42 -7.58
CA ALA A 86 4.33 2.09 -9.00
C ALA A 86 3.20 2.66 -9.88
N LEU A 87 1.95 2.56 -9.42
CA LEU A 87 0.80 3.11 -10.16
C LEU A 87 0.74 4.64 -10.13
N LYS A 88 1.17 5.26 -9.02
CA LYS A 88 1.17 6.72 -8.86
C LYS A 88 2.20 7.39 -9.76
N GLU A 89 3.39 6.81 -9.91
CA GLU A 89 4.46 7.35 -10.77
C GLU A 89 4.10 7.37 -12.26
N LYS A 90 3.13 6.55 -12.66
CA LYS A 90 2.62 6.46 -14.05
C LYS A 90 1.70 7.61 -14.46
N GLU A 91 1.76 8.78 -13.79
CA GLU A 91 0.83 9.92 -13.90
C GLU A 91 0.35 10.17 -15.34
N LEU A 92 -0.87 9.73 -15.63
CA LEU A 92 -1.58 10.07 -16.86
C LEU A 92 -2.29 11.42 -16.67
N ALA A 93 -2.32 12.24 -17.73
CA ALA A 93 -2.97 13.57 -17.72
C ALA A 93 -4.44 13.55 -17.23
N LYS A 94 -5.10 12.39 -17.34
CA LYS A 94 -6.36 12.08 -16.66
C LYS A 94 -6.14 10.86 -15.79
N LYS A 95 -6.46 10.94 -14.49
CA LYS A 95 -6.49 9.78 -13.58
C LYS A 95 -7.65 8.87 -13.98
N PRO A 96 -7.39 7.74 -14.64
CA PRO A 96 -8.45 6.84 -15.00
C PRO A 96 -8.78 5.91 -13.81
N ASN A 97 -10.03 5.45 -13.73
CA ASN A 97 -10.52 4.68 -12.58
C ASN A 97 -9.78 3.35 -12.35
N TYR A 98 -9.07 2.84 -13.37
CA TYR A 98 -8.31 1.59 -13.32
C TYR A 98 -6.90 1.71 -12.71
N LEU A 99 -6.39 2.93 -12.43
CA LEU A 99 -5.08 3.13 -11.77
C LEU A 99 -5.17 3.16 -10.25
N THR A 100 -6.33 2.86 -9.68
CA THR A 100 -6.42 2.60 -8.23
C THR A 100 -5.91 1.20 -7.94
N VAL A 101 -5.24 1.01 -6.80
CA VAL A 101 -4.71 -0.30 -6.38
C VAL A 101 -5.76 -1.44 -6.50
N PRO A 102 -6.99 -1.32 -5.95
CA PRO A 102 -7.97 -2.40 -6.06
C PRO A 102 -8.43 -2.65 -7.50
N ALA A 103 -8.58 -1.60 -8.32
CA ALA A 103 -8.98 -1.79 -9.71
C ALA A 103 -7.86 -2.41 -10.57
N ALA A 104 -6.62 -1.99 -10.35
CA ALA A 104 -5.46 -2.54 -11.04
C ALA A 104 -5.28 -4.03 -10.75
N ILE A 105 -5.45 -4.44 -9.50
CA ILE A 105 -5.42 -5.86 -9.10
C ILE A 105 -6.52 -6.63 -9.84
N ARG A 106 -7.78 -6.15 -9.80
CA ARG A 106 -8.90 -6.78 -10.52
C ARG A 106 -8.69 -6.90 -12.03
N GLU A 107 -8.02 -5.92 -12.66
CA GLU A 107 -7.69 -5.98 -14.08
C GLU A 107 -6.57 -6.99 -14.38
N LEU A 108 -5.57 -7.10 -13.51
CA LEU A 108 -4.47 -8.05 -13.64
C LEU A 108 -4.90 -9.49 -13.34
N GLU A 109 -5.84 -9.71 -12.42
CA GLU A 109 -6.42 -11.03 -12.11
C GLU A 109 -7.05 -11.69 -13.34
N LYS A 110 -7.54 -10.90 -14.30
CA LYS A 110 -8.07 -11.41 -15.58
C LYS A 110 -6.99 -12.04 -16.47
N ILE A 111 -5.71 -11.83 -16.18
CA ILE A 111 -4.59 -12.48 -16.88
C ILE A 111 -4.34 -13.83 -16.19
N GLU A 112 -5.24 -14.77 -16.42
CA GLU A 112 -5.15 -16.11 -15.85
C GLU A 112 -4.73 -17.11 -16.94
N PRO A 113 -3.61 -17.84 -16.76
CA PRO A 113 -3.26 -18.92 -17.65
C PRO A 113 -4.08 -20.17 -17.33
N THR A 114 -4.75 -20.72 -18.34
CA THR A 114 -5.57 -21.93 -18.21
C THR A 114 -4.75 -23.17 -18.57
N ARG A 115 -4.92 -24.25 -17.80
CA ARG A 115 -4.30 -25.55 -18.09
C ARG A 115 -5.18 -26.32 -19.07
N GLN A 116 -4.65 -26.62 -20.24
CA GLN A 116 -5.34 -27.41 -21.25
C GLN A 116 -5.14 -28.93 -21.02
N LEU A 117 -5.85 -29.75 -21.79
CA LEU A 117 -5.80 -31.23 -21.72
C LEU A 117 -4.39 -31.81 -21.96
N ASP A 118 -3.56 -31.08 -22.71
CA ASP A 118 -2.15 -31.40 -22.97
C ASP A 118 -1.22 -31.10 -21.77
N LYS A 119 -1.80 -30.75 -20.60
CA LYS A 119 -1.10 -30.27 -19.39
C LYS A 119 -0.28 -28.99 -19.60
N VAL A 120 -0.47 -28.27 -20.71
CA VAL A 120 0.24 -27.02 -21.01
C VAL A 120 -0.57 -25.84 -20.47
N TYR A 121 0.11 -24.88 -19.85
CA TYR A 121 -0.50 -23.61 -19.45
C TYR A 121 -0.44 -22.63 -20.62
N ARG A 122 -1.60 -22.09 -21.01
CA ARG A 122 -1.72 -21.11 -22.09
C ARG A 122 -2.54 -19.91 -21.63
N LEU A 123 -2.26 -18.76 -22.22
CA LEU A 123 -3.06 -17.55 -22.03
C LEU A 123 -4.07 -17.49 -23.17
N ASP A 124 -5.34 -17.82 -22.88
CA ASP A 124 -6.39 -17.90 -23.89
C ASP A 124 -6.86 -16.51 -24.35
N HIS A 125 -6.72 -15.50 -23.49
CA HIS A 125 -7.11 -14.12 -23.78
C HIS A 125 -5.90 -13.22 -24.04
N ALA A 126 -6.01 -12.41 -25.10
CA ALA A 126 -5.04 -11.36 -25.36
C ALA A 126 -5.13 -10.25 -24.30
N VAL A 127 -3.97 -9.75 -23.88
CA VAL A 127 -3.90 -8.69 -22.87
C VAL A 127 -4.41 -7.37 -23.44
N THR A 128 -5.37 -6.78 -22.73
CA THR A 128 -6.03 -5.53 -23.09
C THR A 128 -5.07 -4.33 -22.99
N LYS A 129 -5.42 -3.20 -23.62
CA LYS A 129 -4.63 -1.96 -23.52
C LYS A 129 -4.47 -1.51 -22.06
N THR A 130 -5.54 -1.60 -21.27
CA THR A 130 -5.55 -1.25 -19.85
C THR A 130 -4.55 -2.09 -19.06
N GLN A 131 -4.56 -3.40 -19.26
CA GLN A 131 -3.62 -4.30 -18.61
C GLN A 131 -2.17 -4.04 -19.01
N LYS A 132 -1.90 -3.73 -20.30
CA LYS A 132 -0.55 -3.33 -20.75
C LYS A 132 -0.08 -2.05 -20.06
N VAL A 133 -0.96 -1.06 -19.88
CA VAL A 133 -0.64 0.17 -19.15
C VAL A 133 -0.31 -0.14 -17.69
N ILE A 134 -1.10 -0.99 -17.03
CA ILE A 134 -0.86 -1.40 -15.65
C ILE A 134 0.48 -2.16 -15.54
N LEU A 135 0.75 -3.14 -16.40
CA LEU A 135 2.01 -3.88 -16.43
C LEU A 135 3.22 -2.95 -16.62
N SER A 136 3.08 -1.94 -17.49
CA SER A 136 4.15 -0.96 -17.71
C SER A 136 4.47 -0.11 -16.48
N ALA A 137 3.54 0.05 -15.54
CA ALA A 137 3.79 0.70 -14.25
C ALA A 137 4.79 -0.09 -13.39
N PHE A 138 4.84 -1.41 -13.57
CA PHE A 138 5.77 -2.30 -12.89
C PHE A 138 7.06 -2.54 -13.67
N GLY A 139 7.28 -1.83 -14.77
CA GLY A 139 8.42 -2.07 -15.67
C GLY A 139 8.33 -3.40 -16.42
N MET A 140 7.13 -3.97 -16.53
CA MET A 140 6.89 -5.25 -17.21
C MET A 140 6.19 -5.03 -18.55
N ASP A 141 6.50 -5.88 -19.52
CA ASP A 141 5.79 -5.97 -20.78
C ASP A 141 5.00 -7.29 -20.89
N TRP A 142 4.27 -7.44 -21.99
CA TRP A 142 3.54 -8.67 -22.28
C TRP A 142 4.48 -9.88 -22.49
N ASN A 143 5.67 -9.67 -23.02
CA ASN A 143 6.63 -10.75 -23.26
C ASN A 143 7.13 -11.35 -21.94
N HIS A 144 7.32 -10.54 -20.91
CA HIS A 144 7.65 -11.01 -19.56
C HIS A 144 6.56 -11.93 -19.01
N VAL A 145 5.28 -11.58 -19.20
CA VAL A 145 4.15 -12.40 -18.77
C VAL A 145 4.11 -13.72 -19.54
N LYS A 146 4.23 -13.66 -20.88
CA LYS A 146 4.25 -14.86 -21.73
C LYS A 146 5.40 -15.80 -21.35
N TYR A 147 6.60 -15.27 -21.19
CA TYR A 147 7.78 -16.01 -20.76
C TYR A 147 7.56 -16.67 -19.40
N ARG A 148 6.92 -15.96 -18.46
CA ARG A 148 6.62 -16.51 -17.13
C ARG A 148 5.63 -17.68 -17.21
N VAL A 149 4.60 -17.58 -18.03
CA VAL A 149 3.62 -18.66 -18.23
C VAL A 149 4.25 -19.88 -18.89
N GLU A 150 5.10 -19.69 -19.90
CA GLU A 150 5.84 -20.78 -20.53
C GLU A 150 6.74 -21.52 -19.52
N ASN A 151 7.41 -20.78 -18.63
CA ASN A 151 8.23 -21.38 -17.58
C ASN A 151 7.39 -22.13 -16.54
N ILE A 152 6.25 -21.58 -16.15
CA ILE A 152 5.29 -22.29 -15.27
C ILE A 152 4.84 -23.59 -15.94
N SER A 153 4.53 -23.56 -17.24
CA SER A 153 4.16 -24.77 -17.97
C SER A 153 5.29 -25.79 -18.02
N LYS A 154 6.56 -25.38 -18.12
CA LYS A 154 7.71 -26.29 -18.08
C LYS A 154 7.89 -26.95 -16.71
N ILE A 155 7.74 -26.17 -15.64
CA ILE A 155 7.88 -26.66 -14.26
C ILE A 155 6.75 -27.62 -13.89
N LEU A 156 5.51 -27.30 -14.30
CA LEU A 156 4.31 -28.06 -13.96
C LEU A 156 3.97 -29.19 -14.94
N LYS A 157 4.83 -29.44 -15.93
CA LYS A 157 4.75 -30.58 -16.87
C LYS A 157 5.15 -31.91 -16.20
N ILE A 158 4.64 -32.13 -14.99
CA ILE A 158 4.71 -33.39 -14.24
C ILE A 158 3.44 -34.20 -14.52
#